data_AF-A0AAV8VEJ5-F1
#
_entry.id   AF-A0AAV8VEJ5-F1
#
_cell.length_a   1.000
_cell.length_b   1.000
_cell.length_c   1.000
_cell.angle_alpha   90.00
_cell.angle_beta   90.00
_cell.angle_gamma   90.00
#
_symmetry.space_group_name_H-M   'P 1'
#
loop_
_entity.id
_entity.type
_entity.pdbx_description
1 polymer ?
#
loop_
_entity_poly.entity_id
_entity_poly.type
_entity_poly.pdbx_seq_one_letter_code
_entity_poly.pdbx_strand_id
1 'polypeptide(L)'
;MVGIVGPVLLLMVVLTANYSGNEFFRGIHPGIGEVKCWFKSETATFIYFYGPISILLCINIFYFIWTTIVLCREMKGCSQKKTKVQKFRLLLCVRLFFVMGISWCFEVLSALFETSTSKWVWVLPDALNALQGFLIFLILVVFRKKIIRALANKKIFRSIKLPSSWKNAQDDECEDIEEELSLSGVHEHTTNIPA
;
A
#
# COMPACT_ATOMS: atom_id res chain seq x y z
N MET A 1 -10.12 6.64 11.19
CA MET A 1 -11.10 7.67 10.73
C MET A 1 -10.69 8.28 9.39
N VAL A 2 -9.44 8.71 9.21
CA VAL A 2 -8.94 9.36 7.97
C VAL A 2 -9.18 8.53 6.68
N GLY A 3 -9.04 7.20 6.75
CA GLY A 3 -9.22 6.32 5.58
C GLY A 3 -10.65 6.18 5.05
N ILE A 4 -11.68 6.59 5.81
CA ILE A 4 -13.09 6.51 5.40
C ILE A 4 -13.61 7.89 5.01
N VAL A 5 -13.18 8.93 5.73
CA VAL A 5 -13.65 10.31 5.52
C VAL A 5 -13.28 10.84 4.13
N GLY A 6 -12.06 10.58 3.66
CA GLY A 6 -11.62 11.01 2.32
C GLY A 6 -12.48 10.46 1.18
N PRO A 7 -12.64 9.12 1.06
CA PRO A 7 -13.50 8.52 0.06
C PRO A 7 -14.96 8.97 0.15
N VAL A 8 -15.51 9.10 1.35
CA VAL A 8 -16.90 9.56 1.54
C VAL A 8 -17.07 11.00 1.09
N LEU A 9 -16.15 11.91 1.44
CA LEU A 9 -16.19 13.30 0.99
C LEU A 9 -16.11 13.40 -0.54
N LEU A 10 -15.19 12.67 -1.15
CA LEU A 10 -15.04 12.65 -2.61
C LEU A 10 -16.32 12.13 -3.28
N LEU A 11 -16.91 11.05 -2.77
CA LEU A 11 -18.17 10.51 -3.25
C LEU A 11 -19.31 11.53 -3.14
N MET A 12 -19.42 12.22 -2.00
CA MET A 12 -20.43 13.26 -1.80
C MET A 12 -20.26 14.42 -2.77
N VAL A 13 -19.03 14.83 -3.07
CA VAL A 13 -18.74 15.86 -4.08
C VAL A 13 -19.14 15.39 -5.48
N VAL A 14 -18.79 14.16 -5.87
CA VAL A 14 -19.15 13.59 -7.17
C VAL A 14 -20.68 13.48 -7.33
N LEU A 15 -21.39 13.00 -6.30
CA LEU A 15 -22.85 12.90 -6.33
C LEU A 15 -23.49 14.28 -6.41
N THR A 16 -23.00 15.25 -5.65
CA THR A 16 -23.49 16.64 -5.70
C THR A 16 -23.24 17.23 -7.09
N ALA A 17 -22.07 17.02 -7.68
CA ALA A 17 -21.76 17.49 -9.03
C ALA A 17 -22.63 16.80 -10.10
N ASN A 18 -23.00 15.54 -9.91
CA ASN A 18 -23.83 14.79 -10.85
C ASN A 18 -25.31 15.19 -10.80
N TYR A 19 -25.86 15.40 -9.60
CA TYR A 19 -27.28 15.69 -9.39
C TYR A 19 -27.61 17.19 -9.26
N SER A 20 -26.63 18.04 -8.98
CA SER A 20 -26.90 19.49 -8.90
C SER A 20 -27.03 20.07 -10.30
N GLY A 21 -28.16 20.72 -10.57
CA GLY A 21 -28.37 21.54 -11.76
C GLY A 21 -27.66 22.89 -11.72
N ASN A 22 -26.66 23.05 -10.86
CA ASN A 22 -25.94 24.30 -10.62
C ASN A 22 -25.06 24.64 -11.82
N GLU A 23 -25.06 25.90 -12.25
CA GLU A 23 -24.25 26.36 -13.38
C GLU A 23 -22.74 26.13 -13.17
N PHE A 24 -22.28 26.21 -11.92
CA PHE A 24 -20.90 25.89 -11.54
C PHE A 24 -20.49 24.46 -11.93
N PHE A 25 -21.38 23.48 -11.76
CA PHE A 25 -21.09 22.08 -12.04
C PHE A 25 -21.35 21.69 -13.50
N ARG A 26 -21.96 22.56 -14.32
CA ARG A 26 -22.15 22.28 -15.76
C ARG A 26 -20.83 22.12 -16.52
N GLY A 27 -19.81 22.89 -16.16
CA GLY A 27 -18.48 22.81 -16.79
C GLY A 27 -17.66 21.58 -16.41
N ILE A 28 -17.98 20.96 -15.26
CA ILE A 28 -17.28 19.79 -14.72
C ILE A 28 -18.25 18.62 -14.51
N HIS A 29 -19.34 18.55 -15.27
CA HIS A 29 -20.38 17.56 -15.01
C HIS A 29 -19.86 16.13 -15.27
N PRO A 30 -19.95 15.22 -14.29
CA PRO A 30 -19.36 13.88 -14.40
C PRO A 30 -20.14 12.95 -15.35
N GLY A 31 -21.42 13.26 -15.64
CA GLY A 31 -22.25 12.54 -16.61
C GLY A 31 -22.39 11.04 -16.33
N ILE A 32 -22.44 10.64 -15.06
CA ILE A 32 -22.46 9.23 -14.67
C ILE A 32 -23.77 8.59 -15.12
N GLY A 33 -23.70 7.51 -15.89
CA GLY A 33 -24.89 6.75 -16.31
C GLY A 33 -25.62 7.31 -17.52
N GLU A 34 -25.14 8.40 -18.15
CA GLU A 34 -25.77 8.95 -19.36
C GLU A 34 -25.48 8.11 -20.61
N VAL A 35 -24.24 7.63 -20.76
CA VAL A 35 -23.78 6.87 -21.95
C VAL A 35 -23.26 5.49 -21.56
N LYS A 36 -22.66 5.37 -20.37
CA LYS A 36 -22.10 4.14 -19.80
C LYS A 36 -22.27 4.17 -18.29
N CYS A 37 -22.17 3.02 -17.63
CA CYS A 37 -22.16 2.90 -16.16
C CYS A 37 -20.82 3.39 -15.54
N TRP A 38 -20.32 4.51 -16.04
CA TRP A 38 -19.06 5.17 -15.68
C TRP A 38 -19.15 6.66 -16.07
N PHE A 39 -18.13 7.44 -15.74
CA PHE A 39 -18.03 8.84 -16.16
C PHE A 39 -18.15 8.99 -17.67
N LYS A 40 -18.89 9.99 -18.13
CA LYS A 40 -19.17 10.23 -19.56
C LYS A 40 -17.92 10.49 -20.38
N SER A 41 -16.98 11.27 -19.83
CA SER A 41 -15.75 11.72 -20.51
C SER A 41 -14.50 11.20 -19.80
N GLU A 42 -13.43 10.99 -20.57
CA GLU A 42 -12.09 10.69 -20.02
C GLU A 42 -11.60 11.83 -19.13
N THR A 43 -11.90 13.09 -19.51
CA THR A 43 -11.58 14.27 -18.69
C THR A 43 -12.29 14.24 -17.33
N ALA A 44 -13.56 13.83 -17.30
CA ALA A 44 -14.30 13.68 -16.04
C ALA A 44 -13.73 12.54 -15.18
N THR A 45 -13.36 11.42 -15.81
CA THR A 45 -12.67 10.30 -15.13
C THR A 45 -11.36 10.78 -14.52
N PHE A 46 -10.58 11.58 -15.25
CA PHE A 46 -9.31 12.08 -14.76
C PHE A 46 -9.50 13.05 -13.59
N ILE A 47 -10.44 14.00 -13.67
CA ILE A 47 -10.67 14.99 -12.60
C ILE A 47 -11.21 14.34 -11.32
N TYR A 48 -12.18 13.44 -11.44
CA TYR A 48 -12.89 12.91 -10.27
C TYR A 48 -12.31 11.60 -9.71
N PHE A 49 -11.58 10.83 -10.52
CA PHE A 49 -11.01 9.55 -10.11
C PHE A 49 -9.48 9.60 -10.07
N TYR A 50 -8.82 9.75 -11.21
CA TYR A 50 -7.35 9.63 -11.27
C TYR A 50 -6.61 10.80 -10.61
N GLY A 51 -7.16 12.01 -10.62
CA GLY A 51 -6.55 13.20 -10.03
C GLY A 51 -6.38 13.07 -8.51
N PRO A 52 -7.45 12.84 -7.75
CA PRO A 52 -7.36 12.59 -6.31
C PRO A 52 -6.45 11.42 -5.95
N ILE A 53 -6.48 10.34 -6.72
CA ILE A 53 -5.59 9.18 -6.54
C ILE A 53 -4.14 9.58 -6.77
N SER A 54 -3.85 10.35 -7.83
CA SER A 54 -2.50 10.82 -8.16
C SER A 54 -1.94 11.75 -7.09
N ILE A 55 -2.76 12.67 -6.55
CA ILE A 55 -2.35 13.55 -5.43
C ILE A 55 -2.01 12.70 -4.22
N LEU A 56 -2.86 11.73 -3.87
CA LEU A 56 -2.62 10.84 -2.73
C LEU A 56 -1.35 10.02 -2.92
N LEU A 57 -1.09 9.56 -4.14
CA LEU A 57 0.10 8.81 -4.51
C LEU A 57 1.37 9.67 -4.38
N CYS A 58 1.33 10.92 -4.86
CA CYS A 58 2.43 11.87 -4.69
C CYS A 58 2.74 12.14 -3.22
N ILE A 59 1.71 12.34 -2.39
CA ILE A 59 1.86 12.52 -0.94
C ILE A 59 2.47 11.27 -0.30
N ASN A 60 2.01 10.08 -0.69
CA ASN A 60 2.53 8.81 -0.19
C ASN A 60 4.00 8.61 -0.57
N ILE A 61 4.40 8.94 -1.81
CA ILE A 61 5.79 8.91 -2.27
C ILE A 61 6.64 9.88 -1.43
N PHE A 62 6.16 11.10 -1.21
CA PHE A 62 6.88 12.09 -0.41
C PHE A 62 7.11 11.58 1.02
N TYR A 63 6.06 11.09 1.70
CA TYR A 63 6.19 10.52 3.04
C TYR A 63 7.10 9.30 3.08
N PHE A 64 7.06 8.46 2.05
CA PHE A 64 7.93 7.30 1.94
C PHE A 64 9.40 7.70 1.82
N ILE A 65 9.72 8.67 0.95
CA ILE A 65 11.07 9.21 0.80
C ILE A 65 11.54 9.84 2.11
N TRP A 66 10.71 10.68 2.73
CA TRP A 66 11.01 11.33 4.01
C TRP A 66 11.31 10.30 5.10
N THR A 67 10.42 9.32 5.28
CA THR A 67 10.57 8.23 6.25
C THR A 67 11.87 7.46 6.00
N THR A 68 12.16 7.14 4.74
CA THR A 68 13.39 6.42 4.37
C THR A 68 14.64 7.24 4.69
N ILE A 69 14.65 8.55 4.41
CA ILE A 69 15.79 9.43 4.71
C ILE A 69 16.01 9.53 6.22
N VAL A 70 14.95 9.79 6.98
CA VAL A 70 15.02 9.88 8.45
C VAL A 70 15.55 8.57 9.02
N LEU A 71 14.97 7.44 8.61
CA LEU A 71 15.40 6.13 9.09
C LEU A 71 16.85 5.79 8.70
N CYS A 72 17.27 6.14 7.49
CA CYS A 72 18.65 5.98 7.05
C CYS A 72 19.64 6.83 7.85
N ARG A 73 19.21 7.98 8.38
CA ARG A 73 20.03 8.81 9.27
C ARG A 73 20.13 8.18 10.66
N GLU A 74 19.01 7.72 11.22
CA GLU A 74 18.97 7.05 12.54
C GLU A 74 19.81 5.75 12.55
N MET A 75 19.81 5.01 11.44
CA MET A 75 20.62 3.79 11.30
C MET A 75 22.13 4.02 11.30
N LYS A 76 22.61 5.23 10.98
CA LYS A 76 24.05 5.53 10.96
C LYS A 76 24.66 5.68 12.37
N GLY A 77 23.84 5.84 13.41
CA GLY A 77 24.29 6.04 14.79
C GLY A 77 23.86 4.96 15.80
N CYS A 78 23.07 3.96 15.39
CA CYS A 78 22.47 2.98 16.30
C CYS A 78 23.18 1.62 16.36
N SER A 79 23.16 1.00 17.55
CA SER A 79 23.62 -0.38 17.81
C SER A 79 22.93 -1.41 16.89
N GLN A 80 23.63 -2.52 16.57
CA GLN A 80 23.21 -3.54 15.60
C GLN A 80 21.77 -4.06 15.78
N LYS A 81 21.26 -4.15 17.02
CA LYS A 81 19.89 -4.61 17.31
C LYS A 81 18.81 -3.61 16.88
N LYS A 82 18.91 -2.33 17.26
CA LYS A 82 17.93 -1.28 16.86
C LYS A 82 17.86 -1.10 15.34
N THR A 83 18.99 -1.31 14.66
CA THR A 83 19.09 -1.26 13.21
C THR A 83 18.33 -2.39 12.50
N LYS A 84 18.14 -3.57 13.11
CA LYS A 84 17.37 -4.67 12.52
C LYS A 84 15.86 -4.40 12.53
N VAL A 85 15.32 -3.95 13.67
CA VAL A 85 13.89 -3.66 13.83
C VAL A 85 13.44 -2.53 12.89
N GLN A 86 14.26 -1.49 12.78
CA GLN A 86 14.01 -0.38 11.86
C GLN A 86 14.06 -0.82 10.39
N LYS A 87 15.05 -1.65 10.00
CA LYS A 87 15.10 -2.24 8.66
C LYS A 87 13.87 -3.08 8.35
N PHE A 88 13.34 -3.81 9.32
CA PHE A 88 12.11 -4.58 9.15
C PHE A 88 10.90 -3.67 8.90
N ARG A 89 10.69 -2.64 9.75
CA ARG A 89 9.62 -1.66 9.56
C ARG A 89 9.72 -0.97 8.19
N LEU A 90 10.94 -0.65 7.76
CA LEU A 90 11.21 -0.12 6.42
C LEU A 90 10.82 -1.11 5.33
N LEU A 91 11.26 -2.36 5.43
CA LEU A 91 10.97 -3.40 4.43
C LEU A 91 9.46 -3.64 4.31
N LEU A 92 8.72 -3.59 5.41
CA LEU A 92 7.27 -3.70 5.41
C LEU A 92 6.62 -2.49 4.72
N CYS A 93 7.04 -1.26 5.04
CA CYS A 93 6.56 -0.06 4.37
C CYS A 93 6.89 -0.07 2.87
N VAL A 94 8.10 -0.50 2.50
CA VAL A 94 8.56 -0.69 1.13
C VAL A 94 7.65 -1.69 0.41
N ARG A 95 7.39 -2.86 1.00
CA ARG A 95 6.52 -3.88 0.41
C ARG A 95 5.09 -3.37 0.23
N LEU A 96 4.52 -2.67 1.20
CA LEU A 96 3.20 -2.06 1.07
C LEU A 96 3.16 -0.99 -0.03
N PHE A 97 4.19 -0.15 -0.12
CA PHE A 97 4.31 0.89 -1.13
C PHE A 97 4.41 0.29 -2.54
N PHE A 98 5.24 -0.74 -2.73
CA PHE A 98 5.40 -1.38 -4.03
C PHE A 98 4.12 -2.10 -4.49
N VAL A 99 3.46 -2.83 -3.60
CA VAL A 99 2.28 -3.63 -3.95
C VAL A 99 1.08 -2.77 -4.30
N MET A 100 0.89 -1.64 -3.62
CA MET A 100 -0.25 -0.75 -3.87
C MET A 100 0.13 0.38 -4.82
N GLY A 101 1.22 1.10 -4.56
CA GLY A 101 1.59 2.32 -5.26
C GLY A 101 1.95 2.11 -6.73
N ILE A 102 2.68 1.03 -7.07
CA ILE A 102 3.07 0.77 -8.47
C ILE A 102 1.86 0.41 -9.33
N SER A 103 0.93 -0.39 -8.83
CA SER A 103 -0.30 -0.72 -9.56
C SER A 103 -1.09 0.55 -9.88
N TRP A 104 -1.23 1.45 -8.91
CA TRP A 104 -1.88 2.75 -9.14
C TRP A 104 -1.11 3.66 -10.11
N CYS A 105 0.24 3.65 -10.08
CA CYS A 105 1.03 4.34 -11.09
C CYS A 105 0.72 3.82 -12.50
N PHE A 106 0.69 2.50 -12.68
CA PHE A 106 0.40 1.89 -13.99
C PHE A 106 -1.04 2.16 -14.45
N GLU A 107 -2.02 2.15 -13.55
CA GLU A 107 -3.40 2.53 -13.85
C GLU A 107 -3.52 3.99 -14.33
N VAL A 108 -2.86 4.93 -13.65
CA VAL A 108 -2.83 6.34 -14.07
C VAL A 108 -2.10 6.49 -15.41
N LEU A 109 -1.01 5.76 -15.62
CA LEU A 109 -0.24 5.80 -16.86
C LEU A 109 -1.04 5.21 -18.03
N SER A 110 -1.79 4.12 -17.77
CA SER A 110 -2.70 3.51 -18.75
C SER A 110 -3.72 4.52 -19.23
N ALA A 111 -4.39 5.20 -18.29
CA ALA A 111 -5.39 6.22 -18.60
C ALA A 111 -4.82 7.44 -19.33
N LEU A 112 -3.54 7.79 -19.12
CA LEU A 112 -2.90 8.92 -19.80
C LEU A 112 -2.43 8.59 -21.22
N PHE A 113 -2.05 7.33 -21.47
CA PHE A 113 -1.37 6.92 -22.71
C PHE A 113 -2.19 5.94 -23.57
N GLU A 114 -3.44 5.64 -23.19
CA GLU A 114 -4.35 4.72 -23.90
C GLU A 114 -4.55 5.12 -25.37
N THR A 115 -4.57 6.42 -25.68
CA THR A 115 -4.76 6.95 -27.05
C THR A 115 -3.50 6.87 -27.93
N SER A 116 -2.31 6.67 -27.34
CA SER A 116 -1.03 6.72 -28.06
C SER A 116 -0.28 5.38 -28.13
N THR A 117 -0.71 4.38 -27.35
CA THR A 117 0.04 3.12 -27.16
C THR A 117 -0.80 1.90 -27.54
N SER A 118 -0.13 0.85 -28.02
CA SER A 118 -0.78 -0.44 -28.31
C SER A 118 -1.41 -1.05 -27.05
N LYS A 119 -2.68 -1.47 -27.15
CA LYS A 119 -3.46 -2.07 -26.05
C LYS A 119 -2.77 -3.25 -25.37
N TRP A 120 -1.90 -3.97 -26.09
CA TRP A 120 -1.13 -5.09 -25.56
C TRP A 120 -0.19 -4.74 -24.42
N VAL A 121 0.26 -3.48 -24.33
CA VAL A 121 1.17 -3.01 -23.27
C VAL A 121 0.47 -2.95 -21.91
N TRP A 122 -0.84 -2.72 -21.89
CA TRP A 122 -1.63 -2.55 -20.67
C TRP A 122 -2.20 -3.87 -20.11
N VAL A 123 -2.29 -4.92 -20.94
CA VAL A 123 -2.80 -6.24 -20.51
C VAL A 123 -2.04 -6.80 -19.31
N LEU A 124 -0.72 -6.67 -19.28
CA LEU A 124 0.10 -7.19 -18.19
C LEU A 124 -0.12 -6.40 -16.88
N PRO A 125 -0.02 -5.05 -16.87
CA PRO A 125 -0.40 -4.24 -15.73
C PRO A 125 -1.81 -4.52 -15.21
N ASP A 126 -2.81 -4.58 -16.10
CA ASP A 126 -4.20 -4.81 -15.73
C ASP A 126 -4.40 -6.19 -15.09
N ALA A 127 -3.70 -7.22 -15.61
CA ALA A 127 -3.72 -8.56 -15.03
C ALA A 127 -3.06 -8.59 -13.63
N LEU A 128 -1.96 -7.86 -13.42
CA LEU A 128 -1.32 -7.73 -12.12
C LEU A 128 -2.19 -6.97 -11.12
N ASN A 129 -2.91 -5.94 -11.58
CA ASN A 129 -3.87 -5.20 -10.78
C ASN A 129 -5.05 -6.10 -10.38
N ALA A 130 -5.57 -6.93 -11.30
CA ALA A 130 -6.62 -7.92 -10.98
C ALA A 130 -6.14 -8.98 -9.98
N LEU A 131 -4.87 -9.40 -10.05
CA LEU A 131 -4.26 -10.33 -9.10
C LEU A 131 -3.74 -9.67 -7.82
N GLN A 132 -3.88 -8.35 -7.67
CA GLN A 132 -3.28 -7.60 -6.56
C GLN A 132 -3.70 -8.16 -5.20
N GLY A 133 -4.96 -8.53 -5.02
CA GLY A 133 -5.45 -9.16 -3.78
C GLY A 133 -4.73 -10.49 -3.47
N PHE A 134 -4.49 -11.31 -4.49
CA PHE A 134 -3.74 -12.55 -4.37
C PHE A 134 -2.26 -12.30 -4.03
N LEU A 135 -1.63 -11.31 -4.66
CA LEU A 135 -0.25 -10.92 -4.37
C LEU A 135 -0.09 -10.40 -2.93
N ILE A 136 -1.03 -9.60 -2.45
CA ILE A 136 -1.07 -9.12 -1.06
C ILE A 136 -1.15 -10.32 -0.11
N PHE A 137 -2.05 -11.27 -0.37
CA PHE A 137 -2.19 -12.48 0.44
C PHE A 137 -0.89 -13.30 0.47
N LEU A 138 -0.29 -13.52 -0.70
CA LEU A 138 0.97 -14.25 -0.80
C LEU A 138 2.08 -13.54 -0.01
N ILE A 139 2.19 -12.22 -0.10
CA ILE A 139 3.23 -11.43 0.56
C ILE A 139 3.04 -11.34 2.07
N LEU A 140 1.82 -11.05 2.54
CA LEU A 140 1.54 -10.79 3.95
C LEU A 140 1.29 -12.05 4.77
N VAL A 141 0.80 -13.12 4.15
CA VAL A 141 0.42 -14.35 4.84
C VAL A 141 1.36 -15.48 4.46
N VAL A 142 1.45 -15.84 3.18
CA VAL A 142 2.19 -17.03 2.75
C VAL A 142 3.69 -16.83 2.89
N PHE A 143 4.21 -15.64 2.60
CA PHE A 143 5.63 -15.33 2.70
C PHE A 143 6.07 -14.86 4.09
N ARG A 144 5.17 -14.87 5.08
CA ARG A 144 5.58 -14.65 6.48
C ARG A 144 6.35 -15.85 6.98
N LYS A 145 7.60 -15.63 7.39
CA LYS A 145 8.52 -16.66 7.88
C LYS A 145 7.88 -17.55 8.97
N LYS A 146 7.10 -16.96 9.90
CA LYS A 146 6.29 -17.67 10.91
C LYS A 146 5.37 -18.72 10.30
N ILE A 147 4.60 -18.32 9.30
CA ILE A 147 3.63 -19.18 8.62
C ILE A 147 4.35 -20.25 7.80
N ILE A 148 5.44 -19.89 7.13
CA ILE A 148 6.18 -20.87 6.33
C ILE A 148 6.87 -21.90 7.22
N ARG A 149 7.43 -21.49 8.37
CA ARG A 149 8.02 -22.41 9.34
C ARG A 149 6.98 -23.37 9.91
N ALA A 150 5.79 -22.86 10.26
CA ALA A 150 4.67 -23.68 10.71
C ALA A 150 4.19 -24.67 9.63
N LEU A 151 4.16 -24.23 8.37
CA LEU A 151 3.82 -25.07 7.22
C LEU A 151 4.91 -26.09 6.87
N ALA A 152 6.19 -25.75 7.03
CA ALA A 152 7.30 -26.67 6.79
C ALA A 152 7.37 -27.79 7.85
N ASN A 153 6.89 -27.53 9.06
CA ASN A 153 6.74 -28.56 10.11
C ASN A 153 5.52 -29.45 9.92
N LYS A 154 4.49 -29.01 9.17
CA LYS A 154 3.36 -29.85 8.77
C LYS A 154 3.67 -30.50 7.41
N LYS A 155 3.65 -31.83 7.32
CA LYS A 155 3.82 -32.59 6.05
C LYS A 155 2.61 -32.44 5.07
N ILE A 156 2.05 -31.24 4.92
CA ILE A 156 0.83 -31.00 4.15
C ILE A 156 1.08 -30.93 2.63
N PHE A 157 2.25 -30.45 2.18
CA PHE A 157 2.61 -30.43 0.76
C PHE A 157 3.73 -31.43 0.46
N ARG A 158 3.38 -32.67 0.10
CA ARG A 158 4.33 -33.71 -0.34
C ARG A 158 5.07 -33.39 -1.65
N SER A 159 4.55 -32.47 -2.46
CA SER A 159 5.00 -32.22 -3.84
C SER A 159 5.84 -30.95 -4.04
N ILE A 160 5.86 -30.03 -3.07
CA ILE A 160 6.66 -28.81 -3.17
C ILE A 160 7.92 -29.01 -2.33
N LYS A 161 9.07 -29.20 -2.99
CA LYS A 161 10.39 -29.21 -2.32
C LYS A 161 10.70 -27.79 -1.83
N LEU A 162 10.25 -27.46 -0.63
CA LEU A 162 10.63 -26.21 0.02
C LEU A 162 12.16 -26.20 0.24
N PRO A 163 12.86 -25.08 -0.05
CA PRO A 163 14.31 -25.02 0.13
C PRO A 163 14.68 -25.26 1.60
N SER A 164 15.70 -26.08 1.86
CA SER A 164 16.15 -26.43 3.21
C SER A 164 16.53 -25.23 4.08
N SER A 165 16.85 -24.08 3.47
CA SER A 165 17.14 -22.80 4.15
C SER A 165 15.95 -22.28 4.99
N TRP A 166 14.71 -22.64 4.65
CA TRP A 166 13.51 -22.10 5.30
C TRP A 166 13.18 -22.79 6.64
N LYS A 167 13.81 -23.94 6.93
CA LYS A 167 13.72 -24.60 8.25
C LYS A 167 14.44 -23.83 9.35
N ASN A 168 15.46 -23.05 9.00
CA ASN A 168 16.27 -22.26 9.92
C ASN A 168 16.00 -20.74 9.78
N ALA A 169 14.97 -20.35 9.04
CA ALA A 169 14.57 -18.95 8.95
C ALA A 169 14.00 -18.51 10.30
N GLN A 170 14.83 -17.85 11.10
CA GLN A 170 14.42 -17.25 12.35
C GLN A 170 13.47 -16.08 12.06
N ASP A 171 12.42 -15.99 12.87
CA ASP A 171 11.40 -14.94 12.79
C ASP A 171 11.88 -13.70 13.53
N ASP A 172 13.06 -13.21 13.13
CA ASP A 172 13.66 -11.99 13.67
C ASP A 172 12.63 -10.85 13.67
N GLU A 173 11.75 -10.82 12.67
CA GLU A 173 10.71 -9.81 12.43
C GLU A 173 9.68 -9.60 13.55
N CYS A 174 9.39 -10.61 14.38
CA CYS A 174 8.34 -10.49 15.42
C CYS A 174 8.91 -10.51 16.84
N GLU A 175 9.99 -11.26 17.05
CA GLU A 175 10.74 -11.24 18.32
C GLU A 175 11.33 -9.84 18.56
N ASP A 176 11.88 -9.21 17.52
CA ASP A 176 12.42 -7.84 17.59
C ASP A 176 11.35 -6.79 17.95
N ILE A 177 10.10 -6.97 17.53
CA ILE A 177 8.98 -6.06 17.83
C ILE A 177 8.49 -6.23 19.27
N GLU A 178 8.33 -7.48 19.72
CA GLU A 178 7.96 -7.78 21.11
C GLU A 178 9.05 -7.32 22.10
N GLU A 179 10.33 -7.51 21.75
CA GLU A 179 11.47 -7.04 22.57
C GLU A 179 11.48 -5.50 22.65
N GLU A 180 11.21 -4.77 21.56
CA GLU A 180 11.17 -3.30 21.55
C GLU A 180 9.92 -2.72 22.28
N LEU A 181 8.76 -3.37 22.15
CA LEU A 181 7.54 -3.04 22.92
C LEU A 181 7.74 -3.28 24.42
N SER A 182 8.42 -4.38 24.78
CA SER A 182 8.74 -4.68 26.19
C SER A 182 9.72 -3.65 26.76
N LEU A 183 10.73 -3.22 26.00
CA LEU A 183 11.68 -2.19 26.44
C LEU A 183 11.05 -0.80 26.57
N SER A 184 10.14 -0.45 25.66
CA SER A 184 9.41 0.83 25.72
C SER A 184 8.47 0.89 26.93
N GLY A 185 7.78 -0.22 27.23
CA GLY A 185 6.95 -0.33 28.43
C GLY A 185 7.75 -0.27 29.74
N VAL A 186 8.97 -0.83 29.75
CA VAL A 186 9.88 -0.72 30.91
C VAL A 186 10.37 0.73 31.10
N HIS A 187 10.69 1.45 30.02
CA HIS A 187 11.15 2.83 30.11
C HIS A 187 10.04 3.77 30.61
N GLU A 188 8.78 3.53 30.24
CA GLU A 188 7.61 4.30 30.68
C GLU A 188 7.25 4.02 32.16
N HIS A 189 7.45 2.78 32.63
CA HIS A 189 7.25 2.41 34.03
C HIS A 189 8.35 2.98 34.96
N THR A 190 9.57 3.18 34.46
CA THR A 190 10.68 3.72 35.27
C THR A 190 10.58 5.24 35.43
N THR A 191 9.99 5.94 34.46
CA THR A 191 9.78 7.41 34.51
C THR A 191 8.55 7.86 35.30
N ASN A 192 7.63 6.95 35.63
CA ASN A 192 6.38 7.26 36.36
C ASN A 192 6.43 6.89 37.86
N ILE A 193 7.61 6.65 38.44
CA ILE A 193 7.76 6.51 39.90
C ILE A 193 7.94 7.93 40.46
N PRO A 194 6.92 8.54 41.12
CA PRO A 194 7.13 9.79 41.82
C PRO A 194 8.10 9.54 42.98
N ALA A 195 9.12 10.38 43.07
CA ALA A 195 10.10 10.39 44.16
C ALA A 195 9.46 10.71 45.52
#